data_AF-A0A942C1E0-F1
#
_entry.id   AF-A0A942C1E0-F1
#
_cell.length_a   1.000
_cell.length_b   1.000
_cell.length_c   1.000
_cell.angle_alpha   90.00
_cell.angle_beta   90.00
_cell.angle_gamma   90.00
#
_symmetry.space_group_name_H-M   'P 1'
#
loop_
_entity.id
_entity.type
_entity.pdbx_description
1 polymer ?
#
loop_
_entity_poly.entity_id
_entity_poly.type
_entity_poly.pdbx_seq_one_letter_code
_entity_poly.pdbx_strand_id
1 'polypeptide(L)'
;MYHALLMLTPKQVARFSKLLLLAITIAAGTAMIGCGGSGEAAEAKAFFLAKGCNECHTISTFSIESQNKSGPDLAEAYTDVQKRFGTSLENFLKNPTGTMQMVLTSKIKLTDEEKQKAIQYMKYAYDNRPNK
;
A
#
# COMPACT_ATOMS: atom_id res chain seq x y z
N MET A 1 40.41 51.65 -34.75
CA MET A 1 39.46 50.53 -34.67
C MET A 1 39.69 49.82 -33.34
N TYR A 2 38.91 50.16 -32.32
CA TYR A 2 39.05 49.62 -30.97
C TYR A 2 38.12 48.41 -30.83
N HIS A 3 38.66 47.22 -30.56
CA HIS A 3 37.87 46.05 -30.16
C HIS A 3 37.72 46.07 -28.64
N ALA A 4 36.51 46.38 -28.17
CA ALA A 4 36.13 46.30 -26.78
C ALA A 4 35.88 44.82 -26.40
N LEU A 5 36.78 44.27 -25.58
CA LEU A 5 36.63 42.98 -24.93
C LEU A 5 35.61 43.13 -23.79
N LEU A 6 34.36 42.72 -24.02
CA LEU A 6 33.31 42.68 -22.99
C LEU A 6 33.55 41.48 -22.06
N MET A 7 34.16 41.78 -20.91
CA MET A 7 34.17 40.91 -19.74
C MET A 7 32.74 40.76 -19.19
N LEU A 8 32.20 39.54 -19.23
CA LEU A 8 30.96 39.19 -18.52
C LEU A 8 31.31 38.74 -17.10
N THR A 9 30.67 39.37 -16.11
CA THR A 9 30.89 39.15 -14.68
C THR A 9 30.01 38.00 -14.15
N PRO A 10 30.43 37.27 -13.09
CA PRO A 10 29.78 36.05 -12.60
C PRO A 10 28.36 36.24 -12.02
N LYS A 11 27.88 37.48 -11.85
CA LYS A 11 26.54 37.75 -11.28
C LYS A 11 25.39 37.59 -12.28
N GLN A 12 25.65 37.45 -13.59
CA GLN A 12 24.60 37.33 -14.61
C GLN A 12 24.14 35.87 -14.84
N VAL A 13 24.92 34.86 -14.44
CA VAL A 13 24.57 33.44 -14.59
C VAL A 13 23.45 33.02 -13.62
N ALA A 14 23.36 33.67 -12.45
CA ALA A 14 22.41 33.28 -11.40
C ALA A 14 20.95 33.69 -11.65
N ARG A 15 20.65 34.47 -12.70
CA ARG A 15 19.28 34.91 -13.01
C ARG A 15 18.56 34.11 -14.10
N PHE A 16 19.26 33.21 -14.80
CA PHE A 16 18.66 32.32 -15.79
C PHE A 16 18.22 30.94 -15.25
N SER A 17 18.45 30.65 -13.96
CA SER A 17 18.02 29.38 -13.33
C SER A 17 16.59 29.37 -12.81
N LYS A 18 15.85 30.49 -12.84
CA LYS A 18 14.50 30.57 -12.25
C LYS A 18 13.33 30.56 -13.23
N LEU A 19 13.58 30.44 -14.54
CA LEU A 19 12.52 30.48 -15.56
C LEU A 19 12.55 29.31 -16.57
N LEU A 20 13.30 28.24 -16.29
CA LEU A 20 13.35 27.03 -17.13
C LEU A 20 13.06 25.75 -16.34
N LEU A 21 12.21 25.83 -15.32
CA LEU A 21 11.65 24.66 -14.61
C LEU A 21 10.12 24.75 -14.52
N LEU A 22 9.51 25.48 -15.44
CA LEU A 22 8.06 25.60 -15.60
C LEU A 22 7.63 25.02 -16.97
N ALA A 23 8.05 23.80 -17.27
CA ALA A 23 7.56 23.02 -18.42
C ALA A 23 8.05 21.57 -18.36
N ILE A 24 7.77 20.84 -17.27
CA ILE A 24 7.54 19.39 -17.37
C ILE A 24 6.07 19.18 -17.04
N THR A 25 5.30 19.52 -18.06
CA THR A 25 3.90 19.24 -18.22
C THR A 25 3.66 17.74 -18.39
N ILE A 26 2.66 17.26 -17.63
CA ILE A 26 1.62 16.33 -18.07
C ILE A 26 1.94 14.82 -18.05
N ALA A 27 0.99 14.10 -17.43
CA ALA A 27 0.73 12.67 -17.54
C ALA A 27 1.61 11.70 -16.74
N ALA A 28 1.41 11.69 -15.42
CA ALA A 28 1.42 10.44 -14.66
C ALA A 28 0.11 10.26 -13.88
N GLY A 29 -1.01 10.64 -14.51
CA GLY A 29 -2.30 10.00 -14.26
C GLY A 29 -2.37 8.69 -15.04
N THR A 30 -1.36 7.84 -14.89
CA THR A 30 -1.38 6.49 -15.44
C THR A 30 -2.39 5.71 -14.64
N ALA A 31 -3.54 5.46 -15.27
CA ALA A 31 -4.41 4.36 -14.93
C ALA A 31 -3.56 3.15 -14.52
N MET A 32 -3.76 2.68 -13.29
CA MET A 32 -3.28 1.37 -12.86
C MET A 32 -4.11 0.32 -13.62
N ILE A 33 -3.75 0.15 -14.89
CA ILE A 33 -4.19 -0.95 -15.73
C ILE A 33 -3.56 -2.20 -15.11
N GLY A 34 -4.43 -3.02 -14.56
CA GLY A 34 -4.10 -4.27 -13.89
C GLY A 34 -3.30 -5.20 -14.80
N CYS A 35 -2.09 -5.49 -14.37
CA CYS A 35 -1.47 -6.80 -14.43
C CYS A 35 -0.95 -7.05 -13.02
N GLY A 36 -1.83 -7.52 -12.13
CA GLY A 36 -1.53 -7.83 -10.74
C GLY A 36 -0.61 -9.04 -10.63
N GLY A 37 0.67 -8.84 -10.87
CA GLY A 37 1.68 -9.89 -10.81
C GLY A 37 2.96 -9.33 -10.21
N SER A 38 3.44 -9.97 -9.15
CA SER A 38 4.64 -9.66 -8.36
C SER A 38 4.71 -8.31 -7.63
N GLY A 39 4.46 -7.18 -8.30
CA GLY A 39 4.55 -5.85 -7.68
C GLY A 39 3.52 -5.65 -6.56
N GLU A 40 2.27 -5.98 -6.84
CA GLU A 40 1.17 -5.92 -5.87
C GLU A 40 1.38 -6.89 -4.69
N ALA A 41 1.88 -8.09 -4.96
CA ALA A 41 2.19 -9.07 -3.92
C ALA A 41 3.33 -8.61 -3.00
N ALA A 42 4.36 -7.95 -3.54
CA ALA A 42 5.45 -7.38 -2.76
C ALA A 42 4.97 -6.20 -1.89
N GLU A 43 4.13 -5.31 -2.43
CA GLU A 43 3.53 -4.22 -1.67
C GLU A 43 2.62 -4.75 -0.54
N ALA A 44 1.78 -5.73 -0.85
CA ALA A 44 0.92 -6.39 0.13
C ALA A 44 1.74 -7.03 1.26
N LYS A 45 2.82 -7.74 0.90
CA LYS A 45 3.74 -8.34 1.88
C LYS A 45 4.32 -7.28 2.82
N ALA A 46 4.85 -6.20 2.25
CA ALA A 46 5.43 -5.11 3.03
C ALA A 46 4.38 -4.46 3.95
N PHE A 47 3.16 -4.24 3.45
CA PHE A 47 2.06 -3.66 4.22
C PHE A 47 1.72 -4.52 5.45
N PHE A 48 1.45 -5.82 5.27
CA PHE A 48 1.04 -6.68 6.40
C PHE A 48 2.12 -6.84 7.46
N LEU A 49 3.39 -6.89 7.05
CA LEU A 49 4.53 -6.92 7.98
C LEU A 49 4.66 -5.59 8.73
N ALA A 50 4.59 -4.45 8.02
CA ALA A 50 4.72 -3.13 8.62
C ALA A 50 3.58 -2.82 9.61
N LYS A 51 2.37 -3.31 9.36
CA LYS A 51 1.23 -3.15 10.28
C LYS A 51 1.21 -4.17 11.41
N GLY A 52 2.12 -5.15 11.43
CA GLY A 52 2.20 -6.17 12.48
C GLY A 52 1.13 -7.25 12.39
N CYS A 53 0.49 -7.43 11.23
CA CYS A 53 -0.56 -8.46 11.06
C CYS A 53 0.02 -9.88 11.24
N ASN A 54 1.30 -10.07 10.95
CA ASN A 54 2.00 -11.34 11.10
C ASN A 54 2.26 -11.75 12.56
N GLU A 55 2.02 -10.87 13.54
CA GLU A 55 2.06 -11.27 14.95
C GLU A 55 1.07 -12.41 15.20
N CYS A 56 -0.14 -12.30 14.64
CA CYS A 56 -1.23 -13.24 14.88
C CYS A 56 -1.62 -14.07 13.65
N HIS A 57 -1.37 -13.58 12.43
CA HIS A 57 -1.89 -14.20 11.21
C HIS A 57 -0.78 -14.68 10.27
N THR A 58 -1.01 -15.83 9.65
CA THR A 58 -0.31 -16.22 8.42
C THR A 58 -0.99 -15.52 7.25
N ILE A 59 -0.24 -15.18 6.20
CA ILE A 59 -0.78 -14.83 4.89
C ILE A 59 -0.08 -15.69 3.84
N SER A 60 -0.64 -16.87 3.57
CA SER A 60 0.05 -17.91 2.77
C SER A 60 0.41 -17.46 1.37
N THR A 61 -0.49 -16.70 0.72
CA THR A 61 -0.27 -16.16 -0.63
C THR A 61 0.97 -15.28 -0.76
N PHE A 62 1.42 -14.64 0.32
CA PHE A 62 2.61 -13.78 0.33
C PHE A 62 3.80 -14.40 1.08
N SER A 63 3.68 -15.67 1.46
CA SER A 63 4.66 -16.39 2.28
C SER A 63 5.02 -15.59 3.55
N ILE A 64 3.99 -15.13 4.25
CA ILE A 64 4.12 -14.52 5.58
C ILE A 64 3.67 -15.55 6.61
N GLU A 65 4.58 -15.92 7.50
CA GLU A 65 4.27 -16.79 8.63
C GLU A 65 3.83 -16.00 9.86
N SER A 66 2.83 -16.54 10.56
CA SER A 66 2.44 -16.03 11.87
C SER A 66 3.51 -16.30 12.92
N GLN A 67 3.77 -15.34 13.79
CA GLN A 67 4.66 -15.52 14.94
C GLN A 67 4.04 -16.43 16.03
N ASN A 68 2.72 -16.36 16.25
CA ASN A 68 2.05 -17.10 17.33
C ASN A 68 0.85 -17.94 16.90
N LYS A 69 0.44 -17.89 15.62
CA LYS A 69 -0.66 -18.68 15.01
C LYS A 69 -2.02 -18.53 15.71
N SER A 70 -2.27 -17.40 16.38
CA SER A 70 -3.52 -17.17 17.12
C SER A 70 -4.69 -16.79 16.21
N GLY A 71 -4.43 -16.29 15.00
CA GLY A 71 -5.43 -15.90 14.00
C GLY A 71 -5.43 -16.83 12.78
N PRO A 72 -6.56 -16.95 12.06
CA PRO A 72 -6.64 -17.71 10.81
C PRO A 72 -5.79 -17.08 9.70
N ASP A 73 -5.54 -17.82 8.61
CA ASP A 73 -4.85 -17.27 7.45
C ASP A 73 -5.66 -16.12 6.81
N LEU A 74 -5.04 -14.95 6.63
CA LEU A 74 -5.71 -13.80 6.01
C LEU A 74 -5.96 -14.01 4.51
N ALA A 75 -5.31 -14.98 3.87
CA ALA A 75 -5.66 -15.42 2.52
C ALA A 75 -7.06 -16.06 2.46
N GLU A 76 -7.68 -16.40 3.60
CA GLU A 76 -9.06 -16.90 3.68
C GLU A 76 -10.05 -15.82 4.11
N ALA A 77 -9.59 -14.62 4.49
CA ALA A 77 -10.41 -13.64 5.20
C ALA A 77 -11.68 -13.25 4.42
N TYR A 78 -11.62 -13.23 3.09
CA TYR A 78 -12.77 -12.89 2.24
C TYR A 78 -13.97 -13.81 2.49
N THR A 79 -13.76 -15.12 2.62
CA THR A 79 -14.81 -16.10 2.89
C THR A 79 -14.98 -16.42 4.37
N ASP A 80 -13.89 -16.42 5.14
CA ASP A 80 -13.90 -16.74 6.58
C ASP A 80 -14.78 -15.75 7.35
N VAL A 81 -14.67 -14.45 7.02
CA VAL A 81 -15.47 -13.41 7.67
C VAL A 81 -16.96 -13.60 7.40
N GLN A 82 -17.33 -13.91 6.15
CA GLN A 82 -18.72 -14.16 5.78
C GLN A 82 -19.27 -15.37 6.53
N LYS A 83 -18.51 -16.46 6.58
CA LYS A 83 -18.91 -17.71 7.23
C LYS A 83 -19.07 -17.54 8.74
N ARG A 84 -18.16 -16.81 9.40
CA ARG A 84 -18.10 -16.71 10.86
C ARG A 84 -18.92 -15.58 11.45
N PHE A 85 -19.04 -14.47 10.72
CA PHE A 85 -19.66 -13.24 11.24
C PHE A 85 -20.90 -12.82 10.44
N GLY A 86 -21.24 -13.51 9.36
CA GLY A 86 -22.43 -13.22 8.56
C GLY A 86 -22.40 -11.85 7.87
N THR A 87 -21.21 -11.31 7.63
CA THR A 87 -21.03 -9.98 7.02
C THR A 87 -19.85 -9.99 6.03
N SER A 88 -19.75 -8.96 5.19
CA SER A 88 -18.64 -8.84 4.25
C SER A 88 -17.34 -8.44 4.94
N LEU A 89 -16.20 -8.68 4.29
CA LEU A 89 -14.88 -8.28 4.78
C LEU A 89 -14.79 -6.75 5.00
N GLU A 90 -15.39 -5.96 4.09
CA GLU A 90 -15.45 -4.51 4.17
C GLU A 90 -16.21 -4.04 5.40
N ASN A 91 -17.41 -4.59 5.62
CA ASN A 91 -18.23 -4.25 6.77
C ASN A 91 -17.58 -4.66 8.08
N PHE A 92 -16.89 -5.81 8.10
CA PHE A 92 -16.14 -6.27 9.27
C PHE A 92 -14.97 -5.35 9.62
N LEU A 93 -14.15 -4.91 8.66
CA LEU A 93 -13.06 -3.96 8.97
C LEU A 93 -13.58 -2.57 9.39
N LYS A 94 -14.75 -2.17 8.90
CA LYS A 94 -15.40 -0.91 9.31
C LYS A 94 -15.96 -1.02 10.74
N ASN A 95 -16.60 -2.14 11.06
CA ASN A 95 -17.25 -2.41 12.34
C ASN A 95 -16.78 -3.76 12.90
N PRO A 96 -15.53 -3.87 13.37
CA PRO A 96 -14.98 -5.15 13.81
C PRO A 96 -15.64 -5.61 15.11
N THR A 97 -15.76 -6.93 15.25
CA THR A 97 -16.34 -7.57 16.43
C THR A 97 -15.34 -8.53 17.07
N GLY A 98 -15.62 -8.95 18.32
CA GLY A 98 -14.78 -9.89 19.06
C GLY A 98 -13.34 -9.40 19.24
N THR A 99 -12.36 -10.31 19.14
CA THR A 99 -10.94 -9.98 19.32
C THR A 99 -10.44 -8.92 18.34
N MET A 100 -10.94 -8.93 17.09
CA MET A 100 -10.49 -7.96 16.08
C MET A 100 -10.95 -6.54 16.38
N GLN A 101 -12.03 -6.35 17.15
CA GLN A 101 -12.40 -5.03 17.64
C GLN A 101 -11.26 -4.45 18.50
N MET A 102 -10.82 -5.20 19.50
CA MET A 102 -9.74 -4.79 20.40
C MET A 102 -8.41 -4.60 19.67
N VAL A 103 -8.11 -5.48 18.70
CA VAL A 103 -6.88 -5.35 17.90
C VAL A 103 -6.89 -4.07 17.09
N LEU A 104 -7.98 -3.78 16.37
CA LEU A 104 -8.05 -2.64 15.46
C LEU A 104 -8.27 -1.29 16.15
N THR A 105 -8.78 -1.28 17.39
CA THR A 105 -8.89 -0.05 18.19
C THR A 105 -7.64 0.26 19.00
N SER A 106 -6.93 -0.78 19.47
CA SER A 106 -5.93 -0.60 20.54
C SER A 106 -4.51 -0.99 20.15
N LYS A 107 -4.31 -1.91 19.20
CA LYS A 107 -2.97 -2.39 18.80
C LYS A 107 -2.60 -1.95 17.38
N ILE A 108 -3.41 -2.31 16.40
CA ILE A 108 -3.16 -2.05 14.98
C ILE A 108 -4.18 -1.04 14.50
N LYS A 109 -3.89 0.25 14.66
CA LYS A 109 -4.75 1.31 14.15
C LYS A 109 -4.55 1.44 12.63
N LEU A 110 -5.65 1.29 11.90
CA LEU A 110 -5.71 1.49 10.46
C LEU A 110 -6.49 2.77 10.15
N THR A 111 -5.94 3.61 9.28
CA THR A 111 -6.75 4.66 8.62
C THR A 111 -7.77 4.02 7.68
N ASP A 112 -8.73 4.80 7.20
CA ASP A 112 -9.72 4.26 6.27
C ASP A 112 -9.08 3.85 4.93
N GLU A 113 -8.07 4.59 4.46
CA GLU A 113 -7.28 4.21 3.28
C GLU A 113 -6.52 2.90 3.52
N GLU A 114 -5.91 2.73 4.70
CA GLU A 114 -5.20 1.50 5.05
C GLU A 114 -6.16 0.30 5.16
N LYS A 115 -7.40 0.50 5.66
CA LYS A 115 -8.44 -0.55 5.63
C LYS A 115 -8.78 -0.94 4.20
N GLN A 116 -8.92 0.02 3.28
CA GLN A 116 -9.18 -0.29 1.88
C GLN A 116 -8.03 -1.07 1.24
N LYS A 117 -6.77 -0.68 1.52
CA LYS A 117 -5.59 -1.45 1.08
C LYS A 117 -5.59 -2.87 1.65
N ALA A 118 -5.87 -3.03 2.94
CA ALA A 118 -5.95 -4.34 3.57
C ALA A 118 -7.03 -5.22 2.91
N ILE A 119 -8.21 -4.67 2.60
CA ILE A 119 -9.29 -5.36 1.89
C ILE A 119 -8.82 -5.79 0.49
N GLN A 120 -8.22 -4.89 -0.27
CA GLN A 120 -7.70 -5.19 -1.61
C GLN A 120 -6.69 -6.33 -1.56
N TYR A 121 -5.72 -6.26 -0.65
CA TYR A 121 -4.69 -7.28 -0.53
C TYR A 121 -5.20 -8.62 -0.01
N MET A 122 -6.18 -8.64 0.90
CA MET A 122 -6.82 -9.88 1.33
C MET A 122 -7.65 -10.53 0.21
N LYS A 123 -8.32 -9.73 -0.65
CA LYS A 123 -8.99 -10.25 -1.85
C LYS A 123 -7.99 -10.80 -2.86
N TYR A 124 -6.92 -10.06 -3.14
CA TYR A 124 -5.82 -10.56 -3.97
C TYR A 124 -5.25 -11.87 -3.42
N ALA A 125 -5.02 -11.93 -2.11
CA ALA A 125 -4.50 -13.11 -1.44
C ALA A 125 -5.44 -14.32 -1.60
N TYR A 126 -6.73 -14.11 -1.42
CA TYR A 126 -7.75 -15.15 -1.63
C TYR A 126 -7.77 -15.62 -3.10
N ASP A 127 -7.69 -14.71 -4.05
CA ASP A 127 -7.76 -15.05 -5.48
C ASP A 127 -6.53 -15.78 -5.99
N ASN A 128 -5.36 -15.53 -5.40
CA ASN A 128 -4.08 -16.08 -5.82
C ASN A 128 -3.52 -17.13 -4.83
N ARG A 129 -4.36 -17.73 -3.98
CA ARG A 129 -3.90 -18.68 -2.96
C ARG A 129 -3.34 -19.95 -3.61
N PRO A 130 -2.20 -20.50 -3.13
CA PRO A 130 -1.55 -21.65 -3.75
C PRO A 130 -2.35 -22.97 -3.72
N ASN A 131 -3.35 -23.10 -2.84
CA ASN A 131 -4.14 -24.33 -2.66
C ASN A 131 -5.64 -24.02 -2.57
N LYS A 132 -6.20 -23.41 -3.62
CA LYS A 132 -7.62 -23.06 -3.64
C LYS A 132 -8.53 -24.28 -3.79
#